data_AF-T1A6L5-F1
#
_entry.id   AF-T1A6L5-F1
#
_cell.length_a   1.000
_cell.length_b   1.000
_cell.length_c   1.000
_cell.angle_alpha   90.00
_cell.angle_beta   90.00
_cell.angle_gamma   90.00
#
_symmetry.space_group_name_H-M   'P 1'
#
loop_
_entity.id
_entity.type
_entity.pdbx_description
1 polymer ?
#
loop_
_entity_poly.entity_id
_entity_poly.type
_entity_poly.pdbx_seq_one_letter_code
_entity_poly.pdbx_strand_id
1 'polypeptide(L)'
;LGGTYTWEPQLVWGWMGGYLAVTPFIPSTPQIYLIFLSSTLWIAGFDMIYVIPDIETDQKLGLKTVMTRFGTDRGLLISTLTHALSFAAMLIFGLYIHSFWYFLMLVPILALMIIQHRIIDPKNPASVRASFFGANSAIGFLFLLGIILSYVSGSV
;
A
#
# COMPACT_ATOMS: atom_id res chain seq x y z
N LEU A 1 0.78 -31.40 -8.44
CA LEU A 1 0.14 -30.93 -7.19
C LEU A 1 0.42 -29.45 -6.92
N GLY A 2 0.70 -28.65 -7.96
CA GLY A 2 1.08 -27.24 -7.83
C GLY A 2 -0.07 -26.32 -8.24
N GLY A 3 -0.69 -25.66 -7.26
CA GLY A 3 -1.28 -24.35 -7.51
C GLY A 3 -0.19 -23.34 -7.20
N THR A 4 0.32 -22.64 -8.21
CA THR A 4 1.26 -21.53 -8.00
C THR A 4 0.53 -20.45 -7.22
N TYR A 5 0.86 -20.33 -5.95
CA TYR A 5 0.49 -19.19 -5.13
C TYR A 5 1.21 -17.96 -5.70
N THR A 6 0.51 -17.10 -6.45
CA THR A 6 1.11 -15.90 -7.07
C THR A 6 1.13 -14.68 -6.14
N TRP A 7 0.71 -14.81 -4.88
CA TRP A 7 0.88 -13.76 -3.86
C TRP A 7 2.31 -13.66 -3.34
N GLU A 8 3.31 -13.91 -4.20
CA GLU A 8 4.70 -13.64 -3.82
C GLU A 8 4.87 -12.14 -3.67
N PRO A 9 5.17 -11.66 -2.45
CA PRO A 9 5.39 -10.26 -2.25
C PRO A 9 6.86 -10.00 -2.60
N GLN A 10 7.18 -10.05 -3.89
CA GLN A 10 8.51 -9.71 -4.39
C GLN A 10 8.88 -8.27 -3.98
N LEU A 11 7.86 -7.42 -3.78
CA LEU A 11 7.97 -6.05 -3.29
C LEU A 11 8.27 -5.94 -1.79
N VAL A 12 7.90 -6.94 -0.97
CA VAL A 12 8.17 -6.92 0.48
C VAL A 12 9.67 -7.07 0.75
N TRP A 13 10.39 -7.84 -0.05
CA TRP A 13 11.84 -7.95 0.11
C TRP A 13 12.63 -6.75 -0.42
N GLY A 14 12.09 -6.00 -1.38
CA GLY A 14 12.82 -4.89 -2.03
C GLY A 14 13.22 -3.77 -1.06
N TRP A 15 12.31 -3.37 -0.17
CA TRP A 15 12.57 -2.30 0.80
C TRP A 15 13.50 -2.74 1.94
N MET A 16 13.32 -3.97 2.42
CA MET A 16 14.22 -4.57 3.42
C MET A 16 15.62 -4.77 2.84
N GLY A 17 15.71 -5.17 1.56
CA GLY A 17 16.96 -5.24 0.81
C GLY A 17 17.67 -3.90 0.69
N GLY A 18 16.94 -2.82 0.41
CA GLY A 18 17.50 -1.46 0.36
C GLY A 18 18.09 -1.00 1.70
N TYR A 19 17.40 -1.25 2.82
CA TYR A 19 17.94 -0.95 4.15
C TYR A 19 19.17 -1.80 4.48
N LEU A 20 19.09 -3.13 4.26
CA LEU A 20 20.18 -4.06 4.55
C LEU A 20 21.42 -3.80 3.68
N ALA A 21 21.24 -3.21 2.49
CA ALA A 21 22.36 -2.81 1.63
C ALA A 21 23.17 -1.65 2.22
N VAL A 22 22.55 -0.77 3.01
CA VAL A 22 23.22 0.36 3.66
C VAL A 22 23.63 0.01 5.10
N THR A 23 22.79 -0.74 5.80
CA THR A 23 22.96 -1.13 7.22
C THR A 23 22.74 -2.64 7.37
N PRO A 24 23.80 -3.47 7.38
CA PRO A 24 23.69 -4.94 7.31
C PRO A 24 23.36 -5.58 8.66
N PHE A 25 22.50 -4.94 9.45
CA PHE A 25 22.02 -5.44 10.74
C PHE A 25 20.50 -5.39 10.76
N ILE A 26 19.87 -6.35 11.43
CA ILE A 26 18.44 -6.28 11.68
C ILE A 26 18.20 -5.06 12.58
N PRO A 27 17.35 -4.11 12.16
CA PRO A 27 17.12 -2.91 12.93
C PRO A 27 16.42 -3.25 14.26
N SER A 28 16.91 -2.70 15.36
CA SER A 28 16.28 -2.87 16.68
C SER A 28 15.17 -1.83 16.95
N THR A 29 15.01 -0.86 16.05
CA THR A 29 14.13 0.30 16.24
C THR A 29 12.75 0.06 15.60
N PRO A 30 11.64 0.34 16.31
CA PRO A 30 10.29 0.05 15.79
C PRO A 30 9.91 0.87 14.55
N GLN A 31 10.56 2.02 14.32
CA GLN A 31 10.23 2.97 13.26
C GLN A 31 10.33 2.36 11.86
N ILE A 32 11.38 1.60 11.58
CA ILE A 32 11.58 1.02 10.24
C ILE A 32 10.60 -0.10 9.94
N TYR A 33 10.20 -0.87 10.96
CA TYR A 33 9.15 -1.86 10.82
C TYR A 33 7.80 -1.22 10.52
N LEU A 34 7.53 -0.03 11.07
CA LEU A 34 6.30 0.72 10.76
C LEU A 34 6.29 1.23 9.31
N ILE A 35 7.42 1.76 8.82
CA ILE A 35 7.54 2.16 7.40
C ILE A 35 7.30 0.93 6.51
N PHE A 36 7.98 -0.18 6.80
CA PHE A 36 7.86 -1.42 6.06
C PHE A 36 6.43 -1.98 6.06
N LEU A 37 5.79 -2.02 7.23
CA LEU A 37 4.43 -2.49 7.38
C LEU A 37 3.47 -1.58 6.61
N SER A 38 3.64 -0.26 6.72
CA SER A 38 2.80 0.71 6.02
C SER A 38 2.89 0.58 4.51
N SER A 39 4.09 0.47 3.94
CA SER A 39 4.30 0.35 2.50
C SER A 39 3.83 -1.00 1.96
N THR A 40 4.09 -2.08 2.70
CA THR A 40 3.64 -3.43 2.35
C THR A 40 2.11 -3.51 2.31
N LEU A 41 1.45 -3.04 3.35
CA LEU A 41 -0.02 -3.04 3.41
C LEU A 41 -0.61 -2.12 2.33
N TRP A 42 0.01 -0.98 2.07
CA TRP A 42 -0.45 -0.09 1.01
C TRP A 42 -0.42 -0.77 -0.37
N ILE A 43 0.71 -1.37 -0.75
CA ILE A 43 0.85 -2.10 -2.00
C ILE A 43 -0.11 -3.29 -2.05
N ALA A 44 -0.22 -4.06 -0.95
CA ALA A 44 -1.12 -5.20 -0.91
C ALA A 44 -2.60 -4.81 -1.07
N GLY A 45 -3.03 -3.70 -0.46
CA GLY A 45 -4.40 -3.19 -0.63
C GLY A 45 -4.66 -2.79 -2.08
N PHE A 46 -3.67 -2.19 -2.73
CA PHE A 46 -3.72 -1.80 -4.13
C PHE A 46 -3.77 -3.02 -5.08
N ASP A 47 -2.90 -4.02 -4.87
CA ASP A 47 -2.84 -5.23 -5.69
C ASP A 47 -4.17 -6.00 -5.69
N MET A 48 -4.89 -5.98 -4.56
CA MET A 48 -6.23 -6.57 -4.48
C MET A 48 -7.22 -5.88 -5.42
N ILE A 49 -7.16 -4.56 -5.57
CA ILE A 49 -8.01 -3.80 -6.50
C ILE A 49 -7.57 -4.07 -7.94
N TYR A 50 -6.26 -4.14 -8.17
CA TYR A 50 -5.68 -4.24 -9.50
C TYR A 50 -6.08 -5.53 -10.23
N VAL A 51 -6.34 -6.62 -9.50
CA VAL A 51 -6.76 -7.91 -10.09
C VAL A 51 -8.25 -7.98 -10.48
N ILE A 52 -9.06 -6.94 -10.21
CA ILE A 52 -10.50 -6.95 -10.54
C ILE A 52 -10.80 -7.24 -12.03
N PRO A 53 -10.10 -6.62 -13.00
CA PRO A 53 -10.35 -6.89 -14.42
C PRO A 53 -10.06 -8.32 -14.84
N ASP A 54 -9.20 -9.02 -14.10
CA ASP A 54 -8.72 -10.37 -14.43
C ASP A 54 -9.52 -11.48 -13.73
N ILE A 55 -10.53 -11.16 -12.91
CA ILE A 55 -11.30 -12.12 -12.09
C ILE A 55 -11.82 -13.32 -12.91
N GLU A 56 -12.41 -13.08 -14.08
CA GLU A 56 -12.98 -14.16 -14.91
C GLU A 56 -11.90 -15.10 -15.44
N THR A 57 -10.77 -14.55 -15.86
CA THR A 57 -9.62 -15.30 -16.35
C THR A 57 -8.96 -16.08 -15.21
N ASP A 58 -8.77 -15.44 -14.06
CA ASP A 58 -8.21 -16.06 -12.85
C ASP A 58 -9.06 -17.25 -12.40
N GLN A 59 -10.39 -17.13 -12.45
CA GLN A 59 -11.31 -18.23 -12.15
C GLN A 59 -11.15 -19.40 -13.13
N LYS A 60 -11.08 -19.12 -14.44
CA LYS A 60 -10.89 -20.16 -15.48
C LYS A 60 -9.54 -20.87 -15.35
N LEU A 61 -8.50 -20.14 -14.95
CA LEU A 61 -7.15 -20.68 -14.77
C LEU A 61 -6.93 -21.31 -13.38
N GLY A 62 -7.92 -21.25 -12.48
CA GLY A 62 -7.79 -21.76 -11.11
C GLY A 62 -6.82 -20.96 -10.24
N LEU A 63 -6.54 -19.70 -10.62
CA LEU A 63 -5.71 -18.79 -9.84
C LEU A 63 -6.45 -18.32 -8.59
N LYS A 64 -5.75 -18.39 -7.47
CA LYS A 64 -6.28 -17.97 -6.18
C LYS A 64 -5.85 -16.54 -5.93
N THR A 65 -6.79 -15.61 -6.00
CA THR A 65 -6.63 -14.21 -5.58
C THR A 65 -7.63 -13.89 -4.48
N VAL A 66 -7.49 -12.74 -3.83
CA VAL A 66 -8.48 -12.28 -2.84
C VAL A 66 -9.87 -12.19 -3.47
N MET A 67 -9.93 -11.69 -4.70
CA MET A 67 -11.18 -11.53 -5.44
C MET A 67 -11.80 -12.87 -5.85
N THR A 68 -11.02 -13.85 -6.34
CA THR A 68 -11.56 -15.16 -6.69
C THR A 68 -11.97 -15.99 -5.47
N ARG A 69 -11.30 -15.79 -4.33
CA ARG A 69 -11.58 -16.53 -3.09
C ARG A 69 -12.77 -15.99 -2.30
N PHE A 70 -12.88 -14.67 -2.17
CA PHE A 70 -13.88 -14.05 -1.30
C PHE A 70 -15.00 -13.34 -2.06
N GLY A 71 -14.87 -13.19 -3.38
CA GLY A 71 -15.75 -12.38 -4.21
C GLY A 71 -15.38 -10.90 -4.16
N THR A 72 -15.87 -10.13 -5.13
CA THR A 72 -15.45 -8.74 -5.32
C THR A 72 -15.83 -7.82 -4.16
N ASP A 73 -17.05 -7.93 -3.62
CA ASP A 73 -17.50 -7.06 -2.53
C ASP A 73 -16.68 -7.26 -1.24
N ARG A 74 -16.47 -8.53 -0.84
CA ARG A 74 -15.65 -8.84 0.34
C ARG A 74 -14.17 -8.57 0.07
N GLY A 75 -13.68 -8.79 -1.15
CA GLY A 75 -12.31 -8.48 -1.53
C GLY A 75 -12.02 -6.97 -1.46
N LEU A 76 -12.96 -6.12 -1.89
CA LEU A 76 -12.86 -4.67 -1.73
C LEU A 76 -12.91 -4.23 -0.27
N LEU A 77 -13.72 -4.87 0.57
CA LEU A 77 -13.71 -4.62 2.01
C LEU A 77 -12.34 -4.98 2.63
N ILE A 78 -11.77 -6.14 2.26
CA ILE A 78 -10.43 -6.54 2.71
C ILE A 78 -9.38 -5.52 2.26
N SER A 79 -9.43 -5.08 1.00
CA SER A 79 -8.53 -4.02 0.50
C SER A 79 -8.69 -2.71 1.27
N THR A 80 -9.92 -2.32 1.62
CA THR A 80 -10.22 -1.14 2.44
C THR A 80 -9.60 -1.26 3.83
N LEU A 81 -9.79 -2.39 4.51
CA LEU A 81 -9.20 -2.63 5.83
C LEU A 81 -7.67 -2.65 5.77
N THR A 82 -7.10 -3.26 4.72
CA THR A 82 -5.64 -3.28 4.48
C THR A 82 -5.09 -1.86 4.30
N HIS A 83 -5.75 -0.99 3.52
CA HIS A 83 -5.37 0.42 3.40
C HIS A 83 -5.54 1.19 4.72
N ALA A 84 -6.59 0.92 5.49
CA ALA A 84 -6.78 1.55 6.80
C ALA A 84 -5.66 1.17 7.78
N LEU A 85 -5.23 -0.10 7.80
CA LEU A 85 -4.09 -0.56 8.60
C LEU A 85 -2.77 0.04 8.13
N SER A 86 -2.57 0.17 6.81
CA SER A 86 -1.42 0.88 6.24
C SER A 86 -1.36 2.32 6.76
N PHE A 87 -2.47 3.07 6.64
CA PHE A 87 -2.53 4.45 7.09
C PHE A 87 -2.36 4.57 8.61
N ALA A 88 -2.89 3.64 9.40
CA ALA A 88 -2.65 3.58 10.84
C ALA A 88 -1.17 3.39 11.16
N ALA A 89 -0.44 2.53 10.43
CA ALA A 89 1.00 2.38 10.60
C ALA A 89 1.77 3.67 10.24
N MET A 90 1.35 4.41 9.20
CA MET A 90 1.90 5.73 8.88
C MET A 90 1.65 6.75 10.00
N LEU A 91 0.44 6.78 10.58
CA LEU A 91 0.12 7.64 11.73
C LEU A 91 1.00 7.32 12.94
N ILE A 92 1.13 6.04 13.28
CA ILE A 92 1.97 5.60 14.40
C ILE A 92 3.43 5.99 14.14
N PHE A 93 3.94 5.82 12.92
CA PHE A 93 5.27 6.29 12.55
C PHE A 93 5.42 7.82 12.74
N GLY A 94 4.41 8.60 12.33
CA GLY A 94 4.34 10.05 12.56
C GLY A 94 4.48 10.44 14.03
N LEU A 95 3.95 9.62 14.95
CA LEU A 95 4.08 9.84 16.39
C LEU A 95 5.50 9.58 16.92
N TYR A 96 6.35 8.81 16.22
CA TYR A 96 7.76 8.65 16.61
C TYR A 96 8.62 9.82 16.14
N ILE A 97 8.30 10.39 14.98
CA ILE A 97 9.10 11.46 14.37
C ILE A 97 8.63 12.87 14.75
N HIS A 98 7.43 13.00 15.33
CA HIS A 98 6.87 14.26 15.82
C HIS A 98 6.91 15.45 14.83
N SER A 99 6.90 15.16 13.53
CA SER A 99 7.05 16.20 12.49
C SER A 99 5.71 16.72 11.99
N PHE A 100 5.53 18.05 12.08
CA PHE A 100 4.39 18.75 11.49
C PHE A 100 4.29 18.50 9.97
N TRP A 101 5.41 18.57 9.24
CA TRP A 101 5.44 18.39 7.79
C TRP A 101 5.01 17.01 7.35
N TYR A 102 5.37 15.99 8.13
CA TYR A 102 4.94 14.63 7.88
C TYR A 102 3.43 14.49 8.05
N PHE A 103 2.87 14.95 9.17
CA PHE A 103 1.41 14.93 9.39
C PHE A 103 0.65 15.73 8.34
N LEU A 104 1.19 16.86 7.88
CA LEU A 104 0.59 17.65 6.81
C LEU A 104 0.47 16.85 5.50
N MET A 105 1.50 16.06 5.15
CA MET A 105 1.46 15.21 3.95
C MET A 105 0.55 13.98 4.09
N LEU A 106 0.24 13.53 5.31
CA LEU A 106 -0.72 12.43 5.51
C LEU A 106 -2.15 12.81 5.09
N VAL A 107 -2.51 14.09 5.11
CA VAL A 107 -3.85 14.57 4.71
C VAL A 107 -4.17 14.25 3.24
N PRO A 108 -3.37 14.69 2.25
CA PRO A 108 -3.61 14.33 0.85
C PRO A 108 -3.44 12.83 0.58
N ILE A 109 -2.55 12.13 1.32
CA ILE A 109 -2.42 10.67 1.21
C ILE A 109 -3.73 9.97 1.60
N LEU A 110 -4.34 10.34 2.72
CA LEU A 110 -5.62 9.80 3.15
C LEU A 110 -6.72 10.09 2.12
N ALA A 111 -6.76 11.32 1.60
CA ALA A 111 -7.72 11.71 0.59
C ALA A 111 -7.60 10.82 -0.67
N LEU A 112 -6.38 10.61 -1.17
CA LEU A 112 -6.13 9.72 -2.31
C LEU A 112 -6.54 8.27 -2.01
N MET A 113 -6.21 7.75 -0.82
CA MET A 113 -6.61 6.41 -0.39
C MET A 113 -8.13 6.22 -0.27
N ILE A 114 -8.87 7.27 0.06
CA ILE A 114 -10.34 7.25 0.09
C ILE A 114 -10.90 7.37 -1.34
N ILE A 115 -10.36 8.29 -2.15
CA ILE A 115 -10.84 8.55 -3.51
C ILE A 115 -10.69 7.29 -4.37
N GLN A 116 -9.56 6.60 -4.32
CA GLN A 116 -9.35 5.37 -5.10
C GLN A 116 -10.45 4.34 -4.82
N HIS A 117 -10.88 4.18 -3.57
CA HIS A 117 -11.93 3.23 -3.20
C HIS A 117 -13.34 3.69 -3.61
N ARG A 118 -13.56 5.00 -3.67
CA ARG A 118 -14.85 5.58 -4.07
C ARG A 118 -15.11 5.54 -5.56
N ILE A 119 -14.08 5.62 -6.38
CA ILE A 119 -14.23 5.68 -7.85
C ILE A 119 -14.28 4.30 -8.50
N ILE A 120 -14.00 3.23 -7.75
CA ILE A 120 -14.06 1.86 -8.26
C ILE A 120 -15.50 1.45 -8.52
N ASP A 121 -15.75 1.11 -9.78
CA ASP A 121 -16.89 0.33 -10.22
C ASP A 121 -16.38 -1.03 -10.72
N PRO A 122 -16.62 -2.12 -9.97
CA PRO A 122 -16.19 -3.47 -10.35
C PRO A 122 -16.64 -3.93 -11.74
N LYS A 123 -17.70 -3.34 -12.28
CA LYS A 123 -18.24 -3.68 -13.60
C LYS A 123 -17.56 -2.93 -14.73
N ASN A 124 -16.79 -1.89 -14.41
CA ASN A 124 -16.12 -1.05 -15.37
C ASN A 124 -14.59 -1.09 -15.16
N PRO A 125 -13.83 -1.88 -15.94
CA PRO A 125 -12.37 -1.95 -15.84
C PRO A 125 -11.66 -0.61 -16.01
N ALA A 126 -12.27 0.38 -16.69
CA ALA A 126 -11.70 1.71 -16.80
C ALA A 126 -11.70 2.45 -15.46
N SER A 127 -12.65 2.16 -14.57
CA SER A 127 -12.71 2.74 -13.23
C SER A 127 -11.56 2.24 -12.35
N VAL A 128 -11.23 0.94 -12.44
CA VAL A 128 -10.05 0.34 -11.78
C VAL A 128 -8.78 0.98 -12.31
N ARG A 129 -8.73 1.27 -13.61
CA ARG A 129 -7.59 2.02 -14.18
C ARG A 129 -7.48 3.44 -13.63
N ALA A 130 -8.60 4.15 -13.58
CA ALA A 130 -8.65 5.50 -13.03
C ALA A 130 -8.32 5.53 -11.53
N SER A 131 -8.67 4.50 -10.75
CA SER A 131 -8.37 4.44 -9.32
C SER A 131 -6.89 4.35 -9.03
N PHE A 132 -6.09 3.84 -9.97
CA PHE A 132 -4.64 3.80 -9.82
C PHE A 132 -3.89 4.94 -10.47
N PHE A 133 -4.40 5.46 -11.59
CA PHE A 133 -3.60 6.30 -12.46
C PHE A 133 -3.19 7.59 -11.75
N GLY A 134 -1.89 7.72 -11.48
CA GLY A 134 -1.31 8.85 -10.75
C GLY A 134 -1.49 8.80 -9.23
N ALA A 135 -2.53 8.16 -8.69
CA ALA A 135 -2.78 8.10 -7.25
C ALA A 135 -1.65 7.37 -6.49
N ASN A 136 -1.23 6.20 -6.98
CA ASN A 136 -0.20 5.41 -6.31
C ASN A 136 1.18 6.13 -6.32
N SER A 137 1.54 6.70 -7.47
CA SER A 137 2.75 7.52 -7.57
C SER A 137 2.69 8.76 -6.66
N ALA A 138 1.54 9.44 -6.62
CA ALA A 138 1.34 10.61 -5.78
C ALA A 138 1.47 10.29 -4.28
N ILE A 139 0.91 9.17 -3.80
CA ILE A 139 1.06 8.74 -2.39
C ILE A 139 2.55 8.55 -2.06
N GLY A 140 3.31 7.85 -2.91
CA GLY A 140 4.74 7.66 -2.72
C GLY A 140 5.53 8.97 -2.68
N PHE A 141 5.26 9.89 -3.61
CA PHE A 141 5.89 11.22 -3.65
C PHE A 141 5.54 12.08 -2.45
N LEU A 142 4.28 12.10 -2.02
CA LEU A 142 3.83 12.86 -0.85
C LEU A 142 4.48 12.33 0.44
N PHE A 143 4.57 11.00 0.57
CA PHE A 143 5.24 10.38 1.71
C PHE A 143 6.72 10.78 1.74
N LEU A 144 7.43 10.64 0.62
CA LEU A 144 8.83 11.03 0.50
C LEU A 144 9.05 12.52 0.79
N LEU A 145 8.21 13.38 0.23
CA LEU A 145 8.26 14.82 0.45
C LEU A 145 8.06 15.15 1.94
N GLY A 146 7.13 14.48 2.61
CA GLY A 146 6.91 14.61 4.05
C GLY A 146 8.17 14.30 4.86
N ILE A 147 8.88 13.21 4.53
CA ILE A 147 10.14 12.85 5.17
C ILE A 147 11.24 13.89 4.91
N ILE A 148 11.42 14.31 3.65
CA ILE A 148 12.45 15.30 3.28
C ILE A 148 12.22 16.63 3.99
N LEU A 149 10.98 17.14 4.00
CA LEU A 149 10.65 18.39 4.69
C LEU A 149 10.88 18.26 6.20
N SER A 150 10.56 17.10 6.77
CA SER A 150 10.81 16.82 8.19
C SER A 150 12.31 16.90 8.51
N TYR A 151 13.15 16.27 7.70
CA TYR A 151 14.60 16.28 7.86
C TYR A 151 15.21 17.69 7.69
N VAL A 152 14.83 18.40 6.63
CA VAL A 152 15.37 19.76 6.36
C VAL A 152 14.93 20.77 7.42
N SER A 153 13.74 20.59 8.02
CA SER A 153 13.27 21.44 9.11
C SER A 153 13.92 21.14 10.47
N GLY A 154 14.76 20.10 10.56
CA GLY A 154 15.35 19.64 11.82
C GLY A 154 14.36 18.95 12.77
N SER A 155 13.21 18.50 12.26
CA SER A 155 12.22 17.76 13.05
C SER A 155 12.62 16.29 13.26
N VAL A 156 13.52 15.77 12.43
CA VAL A 156 14.13 14.42 12.49
C VAL A 156 15.55 14.42 11.98
#